data_AF-A9BE25-F1
#
_entry.id   AF-A9BE25-F1
#
_cell.length_a   1.000
_cell.length_b   1.000
_cell.length_c   1.000
_cell.angle_alpha   90.00
_cell.angle_beta   90.00
_cell.angle_gamma   90.00
#
_symmetry.space_group_name_H-M   'P 1'
#
loop_
_entity.id
_entity.type
_entity.pdbx_description
1 polymer ?
#
loop_
_entity_poly.entity_id
_entity_poly.type
_entity_poly.pdbx_seq_one_letter_code
_entity_poly.pdbx_strand_id
1 'polypeptide(L)'
;MLVNSQDLSLSSYDYELDSKLIAQKPLNPRHDARLMVVSKDNGPNLCVSHLKVWNLLDELRAGDLLVINNTRVLKARLRVRLKSGAMAELLLLEPHGDGRWLCLAKPAKKFLPGDYVWMEALEQESLKLQVLTKDLETGGRIVQFPQEFSNRKSIENLLERYGEVPLPPYIRQHDPSDADRYQTRFASTPGSVAAPTAGLHLSDEILNALIQRGIEKASVTLHVGLGTFRPIEEEDLTNLKLHSEWVEVGEEVVSAVQACRSRGGRIFAVGTTTVRSLEASFLLGGGSMKAFQGLVDLVIKPGYQFGVVNGLLTNFHLPKSSLLLLVSALIGRERLLELYQEAIERKYRFFSYGDAMFITPEAVLPGAKSPRVLQ
;
A
#
# COMPACT_ATOMS: atom_id res chain seq x y z
N MET A 1 -27.17 1.56 -2.45
CA MET A 1 -27.22 0.31 -1.65
C MET A 1 -27.29 0.73 -0.20
N LEU A 2 -28.15 0.14 0.61
CA LEU A 2 -28.20 0.43 2.05
C LEU A 2 -27.02 -0.31 2.71
N VAL A 3 -26.07 0.43 3.26
CA VAL A 3 -25.04 -0.13 4.15
C VAL A 3 -25.78 -0.76 5.32
N ASN A 4 -25.55 -2.05 5.59
CA ASN A 4 -26.17 -2.70 6.74
C ASN A 4 -25.29 -2.56 7.99
N SER A 5 -25.82 -2.91 9.16
CA SER A 5 -25.08 -2.78 10.42
C SER A 5 -23.83 -3.66 10.49
N GLN A 6 -23.83 -4.82 9.83
CA GLN A 6 -22.66 -5.72 9.79
C GLN A 6 -21.52 -5.12 8.95
N ASP A 7 -21.83 -4.38 7.90
CA ASP A 7 -20.81 -3.71 7.07
C ASP A 7 -20.00 -2.66 7.85
N LEU A 8 -20.54 -2.18 8.97
CA LEU A 8 -19.92 -1.21 9.89
C LEU A 8 -19.38 -1.84 11.17
N SER A 9 -19.28 -3.17 11.23
CA SER A 9 -18.76 -3.92 12.38
C SER A 9 -17.43 -4.58 12.03
N LEU A 10 -16.37 -4.33 12.79
CA LEU A 10 -15.03 -4.88 12.54
C LEU A 10 -15.02 -6.41 12.62
N SER A 11 -15.73 -6.99 13.58
CA SER A 11 -15.86 -8.44 13.71
C SER A 11 -16.46 -9.12 12.48
N SER A 12 -17.24 -8.39 11.68
CA SER A 12 -17.80 -8.88 10.41
C SER A 12 -16.78 -8.99 9.28
N TYR A 13 -15.52 -8.61 9.53
CA TYR A 13 -14.37 -8.71 8.63
C TYR A 13 -13.29 -9.68 9.15
N ASP A 14 -13.65 -10.52 10.12
CA ASP A 14 -12.80 -11.59 10.59
C ASP A 14 -12.92 -12.82 9.68
N TYR A 15 -11.81 -13.52 9.49
CA TYR A 15 -11.79 -14.82 8.83
C TYR A 15 -10.53 -15.59 9.26
N GLU A 16 -10.62 -16.92 9.28
CA GLU A 16 -9.50 -17.76 9.71
C GLU A 16 -8.47 -17.90 8.60
N LEU A 17 -7.25 -17.43 8.83
CA LEU A 17 -6.13 -17.58 7.91
C LEU A 17 -5.05 -18.47 8.51
N ASP A 18 -4.81 -19.64 7.91
CA ASP A 18 -3.65 -20.46 8.28
C ASP A 18 -2.37 -19.67 7.98
N SER A 19 -1.53 -19.51 9.00
CA SER A 19 -0.20 -18.92 8.90
C SER A 19 0.68 -19.53 7.79
N LYS A 20 0.45 -20.79 7.39
CA LYS A 20 1.15 -21.46 6.29
C LYS A 20 0.82 -20.88 4.91
N LEU A 21 -0.31 -20.19 4.77
CA LEU A 21 -0.69 -19.50 3.53
C LEU A 21 -0.05 -18.11 3.42
N ILE A 22 0.60 -17.60 4.47
CA ILE A 22 1.31 -16.33 4.42
C ILE A 22 2.63 -16.50 3.66
N ALA A 23 2.75 -15.84 2.51
CA ALA A 23 3.95 -15.94 1.69
C ALA A 23 5.19 -15.39 2.43
N GLN A 24 6.20 -16.25 2.57
CA GLN A 24 7.50 -15.88 3.13
C GLN A 24 8.50 -15.44 2.05
N LYS A 25 8.28 -15.82 0.78
CA LYS A 25 9.13 -15.47 -0.36
C LYS A 25 8.29 -15.11 -1.58
N PRO A 26 8.71 -14.13 -2.41
CA PRO A 26 8.03 -13.82 -3.66
C PRO A 26 8.37 -14.86 -4.73
N LEU A 27 7.51 -14.99 -5.75
CA LEU A 27 7.77 -15.88 -6.88
C LEU A 27 8.77 -15.29 -7.86
N ASN A 28 9.52 -16.15 -8.55
CA ASN A 28 10.42 -15.74 -9.62
C ASN A 28 10.10 -16.53 -10.90
N PRO A 29 9.71 -15.87 -12.00
CA PRO A 29 9.50 -14.42 -12.14
C PRO A 29 8.32 -13.88 -11.31
N ARG A 30 8.28 -12.56 -11.08
CA ARG A 30 7.24 -11.91 -10.24
C ARG A 30 5.82 -12.12 -10.79
N HIS A 31 5.67 -12.10 -12.12
CA HIS A 31 4.39 -12.25 -12.82
C HIS A 31 3.86 -13.70 -12.89
N ASP A 32 4.61 -14.67 -12.36
CA ASP A 32 4.14 -16.06 -12.21
C ASP A 32 3.25 -16.25 -10.97
N ALA A 33 3.07 -15.20 -10.16
CA ALA A 33 2.08 -15.19 -9.10
C ALA A 33 0.69 -15.54 -9.62
N ARG A 34 -0.06 -16.30 -8.81
CA ARG A 34 -1.44 -16.67 -9.15
C ARG A 34 -2.30 -15.41 -9.12
N LEU A 35 -3.32 -15.40 -9.96
CA LEU A 35 -4.27 -14.32 -10.09
C LEU A 35 -5.69 -14.86 -9.96
N MET A 36 -6.42 -14.41 -8.95
CA MET A 36 -7.87 -14.56 -8.90
C MET A 36 -8.51 -13.42 -9.68
N VAL A 37 -9.07 -13.71 -10.85
CA VAL A 37 -9.83 -12.73 -11.63
C VAL A 37 -11.29 -12.79 -11.18
N VAL A 38 -11.80 -11.64 -10.74
CA VAL A 38 -13.17 -11.46 -10.26
C VAL A 38 -13.92 -10.64 -11.30
N SER A 39 -14.87 -11.31 -11.96
CA SER A 39 -15.78 -10.72 -12.93
C SER A 39 -17.23 -10.97 -12.55
N LYS A 40 -18.15 -10.53 -13.39
CA LYS A 40 -19.57 -10.77 -13.23
C LYS A 40 -20.04 -11.74 -14.30
N ASP A 41 -20.93 -12.66 -13.95
CA ASP A 41 -21.63 -13.49 -14.93
C ASP A 41 -22.79 -12.72 -15.58
N ASN A 42 -23.60 -13.39 -16.41
CA ASN A 42 -24.81 -12.78 -17.00
C ASN A 42 -25.91 -12.48 -15.95
N GLY A 43 -25.72 -12.87 -14.68
CA GLY A 43 -26.65 -12.73 -13.56
C GLY A 43 -26.11 -11.81 -12.46
N PRO A 44 -26.60 -11.92 -11.21
CA PRO A 44 -26.11 -11.10 -10.10
C PRO A 44 -24.79 -11.62 -9.50
N ASN A 45 -24.32 -12.80 -9.89
CA ASN A 45 -23.25 -13.52 -9.24
C ASN A 45 -21.87 -13.13 -9.80
N LEU A 46 -20.84 -13.40 -9.02
CA LEU A 46 -19.47 -13.24 -9.48
C LEU A 46 -19.04 -14.48 -10.28
N CYS A 47 -18.29 -14.24 -11.35
CA CYS A 47 -17.56 -15.28 -12.07
C CYS A 47 -16.09 -15.18 -11.67
N VAL A 48 -15.52 -16.29 -11.18
CA VAL A 48 -14.16 -16.34 -10.67
C VAL A 48 -13.30 -17.21 -11.59
N SER A 49 -12.17 -16.67 -12.04
CA SER A 49 -11.16 -17.41 -12.79
C SER A 49 -9.83 -17.43 -12.03
N HIS A 50 -9.04 -18.50 -12.20
CA HIS A 50 -7.74 -18.64 -11.56
C HIS A 50 -6.65 -18.75 -12.62
N LEU A 51 -5.90 -17.66 -12.76
CA LEU A 51 -4.91 -17.45 -13.79
C LEU A 51 -3.54 -17.17 -13.15
N LYS A 52 -2.61 -16.63 -13.94
CA LYS A 52 -1.39 -15.98 -13.47
C LYS A 52 -1.48 -14.48 -13.68
N VAL A 53 -0.67 -13.70 -12.97
CA VAL A 53 -0.57 -12.25 -13.18
C VAL A 53 -0.20 -11.92 -14.62
N TRP A 54 0.58 -12.76 -15.29
CA TRP A 54 0.85 -12.67 -16.73
C TRP A 54 -0.42 -12.55 -17.60
N ASN A 55 -1.53 -13.18 -17.20
CA ASN A 55 -2.80 -13.14 -17.93
C ASN A 55 -3.54 -11.80 -17.82
N LEU A 56 -3.04 -10.82 -17.04
CA LEU A 56 -3.56 -9.44 -17.12
C LEU A 56 -3.49 -8.87 -18.56
N LEU A 57 -2.59 -9.40 -19.39
CA LEU A 57 -2.49 -9.08 -20.81
C LEU A 57 -3.76 -9.43 -21.62
N ASP A 58 -4.59 -10.36 -21.12
CA ASP A 58 -5.84 -10.79 -21.74
C ASP A 58 -7.06 -10.13 -21.08
N GLU A 59 -6.94 -9.67 -19.83
CA GLU A 59 -8.00 -9.00 -19.06
C GLU A 59 -8.07 -7.48 -19.31
N LEU A 60 -6.94 -6.87 -19.66
CA LEU A 60 -6.81 -5.46 -19.99
C LEU A 60 -6.95 -5.24 -21.50
N ARG A 61 -7.45 -4.07 -21.89
CA ARG A 61 -7.72 -3.69 -23.29
C ARG A 61 -6.91 -2.45 -23.66
N ALA A 62 -6.61 -2.31 -24.95
CA ALA A 62 -5.98 -1.10 -25.47
C ALA A 62 -6.83 0.13 -25.10
N GLY A 63 -6.18 1.20 -24.64
CA GLY A 63 -6.83 2.41 -24.13
C GLY A 63 -7.18 2.39 -22.64
N ASP A 64 -7.10 1.25 -21.95
CA ASP A 64 -7.18 1.24 -20.49
C ASP A 64 -6.00 2.00 -19.86
N LEU A 65 -6.20 2.51 -18.65
CA LEU A 65 -5.19 3.20 -17.86
C LEU A 65 -4.87 2.38 -16.60
N LEU A 66 -3.60 2.01 -16.45
CA LEU A 66 -3.08 1.44 -15.22
C LEU A 66 -2.43 2.53 -14.37
N VAL A 67 -3.00 2.83 -13.21
CA VAL A 67 -2.42 3.77 -12.25
C VAL A 67 -1.65 3.00 -11.19
N ILE A 68 -0.42 3.41 -10.93
CA ILE A 68 0.51 2.77 -10.00
C ILE A 68 1.00 3.75 -8.94
N ASN A 69 1.39 3.25 -7.77
CA ASN A 69 2.09 4.02 -6.75
C ASN A 69 3.61 3.89 -6.93
N ASN A 70 4.29 4.93 -7.38
CA ASN A 70 5.74 4.94 -7.66
C ASN A 70 6.62 5.18 -6.41
N THR A 71 6.03 5.17 -5.21
CA THR A 71 6.78 5.30 -3.96
C THR A 71 7.88 4.24 -3.87
N ARG A 72 9.07 4.66 -3.46
CA ARG A 72 10.23 3.81 -3.24
C ARG A 72 10.41 3.61 -1.74
N VAL A 73 10.57 2.34 -1.37
CA VAL A 73 10.78 1.89 0.00
C VAL A 73 12.19 2.25 0.39
N LEU A 74 12.30 3.05 1.44
CA LEU A 74 13.57 3.38 2.06
C LEU A 74 14.05 2.18 2.88
N LYS A 75 15.38 2.00 2.97
CA LYS A 75 16.01 1.12 3.95
C LYS A 75 15.90 1.70 5.37
N ALA A 76 14.68 1.90 5.82
CA ALA A 76 14.34 2.70 6.99
C ALA A 76 14.52 1.97 8.33
N ARG A 77 14.81 0.66 8.32
CA ARG A 77 15.13 -0.08 9.55
C ARG A 77 16.61 0.13 9.88
N LEU A 78 16.87 0.77 11.01
CA LEU A 78 18.19 1.07 11.51
C LEU A 78 18.49 0.20 12.73
N ARG A 79 19.59 -0.55 12.70
CA ARG A 79 20.13 -1.17 13.90
C ARG A 79 20.95 -0.15 14.66
N VAL A 80 20.69 -0.03 15.95
CA VAL A 80 21.38 0.92 16.80
C VAL A 80 21.88 0.26 18.08
N ARG A 81 23.04 0.70 18.53
CA ARG A 81 23.56 0.38 19.86
C ARG A 81 23.14 1.44 20.84
N LEU A 82 22.62 1.03 21.99
CA LEU A 82 22.27 1.89 23.11
C LEU A 82 23.51 2.20 23.96
N LYS A 83 23.42 3.20 24.84
CA LYS A 83 24.49 3.53 25.81
C LYS A 83 24.89 2.35 26.69
N SER A 84 23.95 1.45 27.00
CA SER A 84 24.20 0.22 27.77
C SER A 84 24.95 -0.87 27.00
N GLY A 85 25.24 -0.67 25.71
CA GLY A 85 25.81 -1.67 24.81
C GLY A 85 24.77 -2.63 24.22
N ALA A 86 23.52 -2.59 24.68
CA ALA A 86 22.46 -3.42 24.12
C ALA A 86 22.06 -2.96 22.71
N MET A 87 21.76 -3.93 21.83
CA MET A 87 21.21 -3.66 20.51
C MET A 87 19.71 -3.33 20.57
N ALA A 88 19.29 -2.42 19.71
CA ALA A 88 17.91 -2.02 19.49
C ALA A 88 17.70 -1.59 18.03
N GLU A 89 16.46 -1.26 17.68
CA GLU A 89 16.08 -0.87 16.33
C GLU A 89 15.29 0.43 16.33
N LEU A 90 15.53 1.26 15.31
CA LEU A 90 14.67 2.37 14.92
C LEU A 90 14.09 2.10 13.53
N LEU A 91 12.79 2.25 13.36
CA LEU A 91 12.16 2.36 12.06
C LEU A 91 11.88 3.84 11.80
N LEU A 92 12.63 4.45 10.89
CA LEU A 92 12.49 5.84 10.49
C LEU A 92 11.20 6.03 9.69
N LEU A 93 10.34 6.98 10.07
CA LEU A 93 9.03 7.20 9.44
C LEU A 93 8.97 8.49 8.63
N GLU A 94 9.07 9.64 9.29
CA GLU A 94 8.83 10.93 8.63
C GLU A 94 9.64 12.09 9.22
N PRO A 95 9.99 13.08 8.37
CA PRO A 95 10.71 14.24 8.81
C PRO A 95 9.82 15.15 9.66
N HIS A 96 10.39 15.69 10.73
CA HIS A 96 9.80 16.67 11.64
C HIS A 96 10.53 18.04 11.56
N GLY A 97 11.26 18.28 10.46
CA GLY A 97 12.06 19.50 10.23
C GLY A 97 13.41 19.50 10.95
N ASP A 98 14.38 20.26 10.43
CA ASP A 98 15.69 20.50 11.05
C ASP A 98 16.50 19.23 11.37
N GLY A 99 16.40 18.20 10.52
CA GLY A 99 17.06 16.90 10.75
C GLY A 99 16.39 16.04 11.82
N ARG A 100 15.22 16.44 12.33
CA ARG A 100 14.43 15.64 13.28
C ARG A 100 13.57 14.65 12.51
N TRP A 101 13.49 13.43 13.02
CA TRP A 101 12.68 12.37 12.43
C TRP A 101 11.84 11.67 13.47
N LEU A 102 10.59 11.38 13.11
CA LEU A 102 9.77 10.44 13.86
C LEU A 102 10.23 9.01 13.54
N CYS A 103 10.53 8.25 14.59
CA CYS A 103 10.93 6.86 14.51
C CYS A 103 10.07 5.99 15.42
N LEU A 104 9.72 4.77 14.99
CA LEU A 104 9.29 3.72 15.91
C LEU A 104 10.52 3.02 16.48
N ALA A 105 10.56 2.89 17.80
CA ALA A 105 11.68 2.27 18.49
C ALA A 105 11.31 0.87 18.99
N LYS A 106 12.23 -0.10 18.83
CA LYS A 106 12.06 -1.46 19.35
C LYS A 106 13.31 -1.91 20.11
N PRO A 107 13.19 -2.25 21.41
CA PRO A 107 12.04 -2.03 22.29
C PRO A 107 11.92 -0.55 22.70
N ALA A 108 10.74 0.06 22.54
CA ALA A 108 10.51 1.50 22.73
C ALA A 108 10.94 2.03 24.11
N LYS A 109 10.74 1.24 25.18
CA LYS A 109 11.05 1.64 26.56
C LYS A 109 12.54 1.92 26.81
N LYS A 110 13.43 1.47 25.93
CA LYS A 110 14.89 1.67 26.04
C LYS A 110 15.40 2.98 25.42
N PHE A 111 14.50 3.82 24.90
CA PHE A 111 14.83 5.10 24.28
C PHE A 111 14.19 6.21 25.11
N LEU A 112 14.95 6.84 25.99
CA LEU A 112 14.50 7.95 26.83
C LEU A 112 14.94 9.29 26.23
N PRO A 113 14.16 10.37 26.44
CA PRO A 113 14.61 11.72 26.08
C PRO A 113 15.99 12.03 26.67
N GLY A 114 16.90 12.53 25.84
CA GLY A 114 18.30 12.81 26.18
C GLY A 114 19.27 11.66 25.92
N ASP A 115 18.79 10.44 25.65
CA ASP A 115 19.65 9.31 25.31
C ASP A 115 20.39 9.54 23.99
N TYR A 116 21.62 9.03 23.93
CA TYR A 116 22.36 8.87 22.69
C TYR A 116 22.32 7.41 22.23
N VAL A 117 22.18 7.24 20.92
CA VAL A 117 22.24 5.93 20.25
C VAL A 117 23.21 6.02 19.08
N TRP A 118 23.80 4.89 18.71
CA TRP A 118 24.78 4.83 17.62
C TRP A 118 24.26 3.91 16.53
N MET A 119 24.09 4.44 15.32
CA MET A 119 23.89 3.63 14.12
C MET A 119 25.22 2.99 13.74
N GLU A 120 25.18 1.68 13.52
CA GLU A 120 26.37 0.89 13.18
C GLU A 120 26.08 0.06 11.92
N ALA A 121 27.02 0.07 10.99
CA ALA A 121 27.00 -0.75 9.79
C ALA A 121 28.42 -1.23 9.47
N LEU A 122 28.52 -2.33 8.72
CA LEU A 122 29.81 -2.89 8.32
C LEU A 122 30.60 -1.85 7.52
N GLU A 123 31.88 -1.68 7.87
CA GLU A 123 32.79 -0.76 7.18
C GLU A 123 32.35 0.72 7.17
N GLN A 124 31.45 1.11 8.08
CA GLN A 124 31.02 2.50 8.27
C GLN A 124 31.44 3.00 9.65
N GLU A 125 31.79 4.29 9.74
CA GLU A 125 31.95 4.96 11.03
C GLU A 125 30.61 4.98 11.78
N SER A 126 30.63 4.78 13.10
CA SER A 126 29.40 4.82 13.89
C SER A 126 28.81 6.23 13.90
N LEU A 127 27.54 6.39 13.52
CA LEU A 127 26.87 7.69 13.54
C LEU A 127 26.07 7.85 14.84
N LYS A 128 26.40 8.87 15.63
CA LYS A 128 25.72 9.18 16.90
C LYS A 128 24.46 10.02 16.66
N LEU A 129 23.33 9.56 17.19
CA LEU A 129 22.03 10.25 17.17
C LEU A 129 21.56 10.55 18.60
N GLN A 130 20.66 11.52 18.75
CA GLN A 130 20.05 11.87 20.04
C GLN A 130 18.54 11.65 20.02
N VAL A 131 18.01 10.99 21.04
CA VAL A 131 16.57 10.90 21.28
C VAL A 131 16.12 12.20 21.94
N LEU A 132 15.31 13.00 21.26
CA LEU A 132 14.89 14.31 21.76
C LEU A 132 13.67 14.20 22.68
N THR A 133 12.64 13.51 22.21
CA THR A 133 11.39 13.36 22.96
C THR A 133 10.61 12.12 22.51
N LYS A 134 9.58 11.78 23.30
CA LYS A 134 8.55 10.85 22.89
C LYS A 134 7.44 11.63 22.18
N ASP A 135 7.05 11.15 21.01
CA ASP A 135 5.82 11.63 20.38
C ASP A 135 4.60 11.02 21.11
N LEU A 136 3.71 11.87 21.60
CA LEU A 136 2.61 11.45 22.47
C LEU A 136 1.48 10.76 21.72
N GLU A 137 1.24 11.16 20.47
CA GLU A 137 0.16 10.64 19.62
C GLU A 137 0.51 9.25 19.07
N THR A 138 1.73 9.12 18.55
CA THR A 138 2.19 7.90 17.89
C THR A 138 2.88 6.94 18.84
N GLY A 139 3.35 7.41 20.00
CA GLY A 139 4.22 6.66 20.90
C GLY A 139 5.65 6.50 20.38
N GLY A 140 5.97 7.10 19.23
CA GLY A 140 7.28 7.10 18.60
C GLY A 140 8.32 7.93 19.34
N ARG A 141 9.50 8.05 18.75
CA ARG A 141 10.60 8.89 19.23
C ARG A 141 10.93 9.92 18.18
N ILE A 142 11.07 11.17 18.60
CA ILE A 142 11.70 12.19 17.79
C ILE A 142 13.21 12.05 17.98
N VAL A 143 13.92 11.73 16.91
CA VAL A 143 15.36 11.47 16.91
C VAL A 143 16.04 12.53 16.05
N GLN A 144 17.12 13.12 16.58
CA GLN A 144 17.94 14.08 15.87
C GLN A 144 18.96 13.36 14.99
N PHE A 145 18.83 13.55 13.69
CA PHE A 145 19.83 13.21 12.68
C PHE A 145 20.66 14.46 12.32
N PRO A 146 21.83 14.28 11.68
CA PRO A 146 22.56 15.39 11.09
C PRO A 146 21.67 16.25 10.17
N GLN A 147 21.86 17.57 10.19
CA GLN A 147 20.95 18.54 9.56
C GLN A 147 20.84 18.38 8.03
N GLU A 148 21.91 17.88 7.40
CA GLU A 148 21.94 17.55 5.98
C GLU A 148 20.93 16.47 5.62
N PHE A 149 20.47 15.64 6.58
CA PHE A 149 19.48 14.59 6.39
C PHE A 149 18.08 15.03 6.84
N SER A 150 17.65 16.25 6.45
CA SER A 150 16.39 16.86 6.91
C SER A 150 15.12 16.40 6.18
N ASN A 151 15.25 15.74 5.03
CA ASN A 151 14.11 15.27 4.22
C ASN A 151 14.36 13.89 3.60
N ARG A 152 13.30 13.31 3.00
CA ARG A 152 13.27 11.96 2.43
C ARG A 152 14.34 11.72 1.37
N LYS A 153 14.59 12.72 0.53
CA LYS A 153 15.60 12.64 -0.53
C LYS A 153 17.01 12.68 0.06
N SER A 154 17.27 13.61 0.97
CA SER A 154 18.61 13.75 1.56
C SER A 154 19.01 12.55 2.43
N ILE A 155 18.06 11.97 3.18
CA ILE A 155 18.37 10.86 4.09
C ILE A 155 18.59 9.52 3.37
N GLU A 156 18.13 9.37 2.12
CA GLU A 156 18.23 8.12 1.37
C GLU A 156 19.67 7.58 1.32
N ASN A 157 20.66 8.43 1.03
CA ASN A 157 22.08 8.04 1.01
C ASN A 157 22.63 7.58 2.38
N LEU A 158 22.06 8.08 3.48
CA LEU A 158 22.40 7.58 4.81
C LEU A 158 21.79 6.20 5.01
N LEU A 159 20.52 6.02 4.66
CA LEU A 159 19.82 4.74 4.79
C LEU A 159 20.39 3.65 3.89
N GLU A 160 20.91 4.00 2.72
CA GLU A 160 21.60 3.02 1.85
C GLU A 160 22.85 2.43 2.51
N ARG A 161 23.54 3.22 3.36
CA ARG A 161 24.76 2.81 4.06
C ARG A 161 24.49 2.10 5.39
N TYR A 162 23.48 2.55 6.15
CA TYR A 162 23.24 2.09 7.52
C TYR A 162 21.95 1.31 7.72
N GLY A 163 21.07 1.32 6.72
CA GLY A 163 19.72 0.83 6.84
C GLY A 163 19.50 -0.54 6.21
N GLU A 164 18.42 -1.17 6.66
CA GLU A 164 17.88 -2.41 6.13
C GLU A 164 16.47 -2.17 5.59
N VAL A 165 16.05 -2.97 4.60
CA VAL A 165 14.67 -2.92 4.10
C VAL A 165 13.70 -3.33 5.23
N PRO A 166 12.70 -2.50 5.57
CA PRO A 166 11.78 -2.79 6.65
C PRO A 166 10.72 -3.82 6.21
N LEU A 167 11.07 -5.11 6.30
CA LEU A 167 10.10 -6.17 6.03
C LEU A 167 9.01 -6.22 7.10
N PRO A 168 7.74 -6.46 6.72
CA PRO A 168 6.65 -6.68 7.67
C PRO A 168 6.95 -7.84 8.63
N PRO A 169 6.48 -7.76 9.90
CA PRO A 169 6.84 -8.74 10.94
C PRO A 169 6.37 -10.17 10.66
N TYR A 170 5.41 -10.36 9.74
CA TYR A 170 4.95 -11.68 9.32
C TYR A 170 5.91 -12.37 8.33
N ILE A 171 6.86 -11.65 7.74
CA ILE A 171 7.94 -12.22 6.92
C ILE A 171 9.11 -12.53 7.84
N ARG A 172 9.34 -13.83 8.08
CA ARG A 172 10.36 -14.32 9.01
C ARG A 172 11.62 -14.76 8.30
N GLN A 173 11.48 -15.24 7.05
CA GLN A 173 12.60 -15.65 6.22
C GLN A 173 13.15 -14.42 5.49
N HIS A 174 14.29 -13.91 5.95
CA HIS A 174 14.99 -12.80 5.31
C HIS A 174 16.01 -13.35 4.31
N ASP A 175 16.11 -12.74 3.14
CA ASP A 175 17.03 -13.08 2.06
C ASP A 175 17.74 -11.81 1.57
N PRO A 176 19.02 -11.87 1.19
CA PRO A 176 19.71 -10.70 0.61
C PRO A 176 18.98 -10.06 -0.58
N SER A 177 18.23 -10.86 -1.35
CA SER A 177 17.42 -10.37 -2.47
C SER A 177 16.23 -9.51 -2.04
N ASP A 178 15.79 -9.53 -0.77
CA ASP A 178 14.65 -8.73 -0.29
C ASP A 178 14.82 -7.23 -0.53
N ALA A 179 16.06 -6.73 -0.53
CA ALA A 179 16.34 -5.32 -0.86
C ALA A 179 15.90 -4.94 -2.29
N ASP A 180 15.92 -5.87 -3.24
CA ASP A 180 15.35 -5.68 -4.59
C ASP A 180 13.89 -6.17 -4.66
N ARG A 181 13.61 -7.33 -4.03
CA ARG A 181 12.35 -8.04 -4.19
C ARG A 181 11.18 -7.38 -3.45
N TYR A 182 11.45 -6.65 -2.37
CA TYR A 182 10.48 -5.81 -1.66
C TYR A 182 10.36 -4.40 -2.26
N GLN A 183 10.61 -4.25 -3.56
CA GLN A 183 10.48 -3.00 -4.28
C GLN A 183 9.72 -3.21 -5.60
N THR A 184 8.80 -2.32 -5.94
CA THR A 184 8.15 -2.30 -7.27
C THR A 184 9.14 -1.88 -8.36
N ARG A 185 8.96 -2.41 -9.57
CA ARG A 185 9.84 -2.12 -10.72
C ARG A 185 9.76 -0.67 -11.23
N PHE A 186 8.67 0.01 -10.91
CA PHE A 186 8.39 1.38 -11.29
C PHE A 186 8.61 2.39 -10.14
N ALA A 187 9.33 1.98 -9.09
CA ALA A 187 9.63 2.85 -7.96
C ALA A 187 10.65 3.93 -8.32
N SER A 188 10.28 5.18 -8.09
CA SER A 188 11.09 6.34 -8.47
C SER A 188 11.17 7.41 -7.37
N THR A 189 10.19 7.46 -6.46
CA THR A 189 10.10 8.56 -5.48
C THR A 189 10.41 8.05 -4.06
N PRO A 190 11.61 8.29 -3.51
CA PRO A 190 12.01 7.80 -2.18
C PRO A 190 11.13 8.40 -1.09
N GLY A 191 10.57 7.54 -0.24
CA GLY A 191 9.85 8.03 0.94
C GLY A 191 8.97 7.05 1.71
N SER A 192 8.70 5.87 1.18
CA SER A 192 7.87 4.86 1.85
C SER A 192 8.67 4.06 2.88
N VAL A 193 8.01 3.59 3.93
CA VAL A 193 8.55 2.56 4.83
C VAL A 193 7.94 1.18 4.61
N ALA A 194 7.03 1.06 3.64
CA ALA A 194 6.46 -0.19 3.18
C ALA A 194 6.20 -0.13 1.67
N ALA A 195 6.23 -1.29 1.02
CA ALA A 195 6.01 -1.38 -0.42
C ALA A 195 4.51 -1.26 -0.77
N PRO A 196 4.15 -0.68 -1.93
CA PRO A 196 2.84 -0.87 -2.52
C PRO A 196 2.74 -2.30 -3.09
N THR A 197 2.42 -3.26 -2.21
CA THR A 197 2.67 -4.70 -2.43
C THR A 197 1.97 -5.28 -3.66
N ALA A 198 0.82 -4.73 -4.06
CA ALA A 198 0.09 -5.19 -5.25
C ALA A 198 0.92 -5.00 -6.52
N GLY A 199 1.78 -3.97 -6.54
CA GLY A 199 2.70 -3.70 -7.64
C GLY A 199 3.90 -4.64 -7.70
N LEU A 200 4.18 -5.44 -6.65
CA LEU A 200 5.35 -6.32 -6.63
C LEU A 200 5.27 -7.44 -7.67
N HIS A 201 4.06 -7.78 -8.11
CA HIS A 201 3.81 -8.80 -9.14
C HIS A 201 4.16 -8.34 -10.56
N LEU A 202 4.19 -7.02 -10.78
CA LEU A 202 4.43 -6.43 -12.10
C LEU A 202 5.93 -6.34 -12.35
N SER A 203 6.46 -7.29 -13.12
CA SER A 203 7.85 -7.29 -13.59
C SER A 203 8.04 -6.35 -14.79
N ASP A 204 9.29 -6.14 -15.21
CA ASP A 204 9.61 -5.34 -16.38
C ASP A 204 9.00 -5.94 -17.66
N GLU A 205 9.00 -7.27 -17.80
CA GLU A 205 8.46 -8.01 -18.95
C GLU A 205 6.95 -7.77 -19.12
N ILE A 206 6.16 -7.91 -18.05
CA ILE A 206 4.71 -7.69 -18.17
C ILE A 206 4.37 -6.21 -18.34
N LEU A 207 5.10 -5.29 -17.68
CA LEU A 207 4.90 -3.85 -17.87
C LEU A 207 5.16 -3.44 -19.32
N ASN A 208 6.23 -3.95 -19.92
CA ASN A 208 6.54 -3.70 -21.32
C ASN A 208 5.48 -4.31 -22.26
N ALA A 209 5.04 -5.54 -21.99
CA ALA A 209 4.01 -6.20 -22.78
C ALA A 209 2.63 -5.49 -22.70
N LEU A 210 2.29 -4.91 -21.55
CA LEU A 210 1.09 -4.09 -21.37
C LEU A 210 1.18 -2.79 -22.19
N ILE A 211 2.31 -2.08 -22.12
CA ILE A 211 2.53 -0.86 -22.90
C ILE A 211 2.44 -1.16 -24.41
N GLN A 212 3.05 -2.25 -24.87
CA GLN A 212 2.98 -2.68 -26.27
C GLN A 212 1.55 -3.01 -26.75
N ARG A 213 0.66 -3.45 -25.84
CA ARG A 213 -0.76 -3.67 -26.10
C ARG A 213 -1.60 -2.38 -26.04
N GLY A 214 -0.98 -1.23 -25.85
CA GLY A 214 -1.68 0.06 -25.79
C GLY A 214 -2.35 0.34 -24.43
N ILE A 215 -1.92 -0.32 -23.36
CA ILE A 215 -2.30 0.07 -22.00
C ILE A 215 -1.44 1.27 -21.60
N GLU A 216 -2.08 2.36 -21.19
CA GLU A 216 -1.39 3.54 -20.67
C GLU A 216 -1.04 3.37 -19.19
N LYS A 217 -0.01 4.09 -18.74
CA LYS A 217 0.45 4.07 -17.34
C LYS A 217 0.56 5.48 -16.78
N ALA A 218 -0.01 5.68 -15.60
CA ALA A 218 0.18 6.90 -14.81
C ALA A 218 0.67 6.56 -13.40
N SER A 219 1.39 7.48 -12.77
CA SER A 219 2.00 7.26 -11.45
C SER A 219 1.50 8.29 -10.46
N VAL A 220 0.95 7.83 -9.34
CA VAL A 220 0.76 8.64 -8.14
C VAL A 220 1.89 8.34 -7.15
N THR A 221 2.15 9.24 -6.21
CA THR A 221 3.02 8.94 -5.06
C THR A 221 2.18 8.89 -3.80
N LEU A 222 2.18 7.77 -3.07
CA LEU A 222 1.73 7.72 -1.68
C LEU A 222 2.84 7.10 -0.83
N HIS A 223 3.37 7.87 0.12
CA HIS A 223 4.35 7.38 1.07
C HIS A 223 3.65 6.66 2.21
N VAL A 224 3.77 5.34 2.22
CA VAL A 224 3.17 4.50 3.25
C VAL A 224 3.94 4.74 4.54
N GLY A 225 3.22 5.13 5.58
CA GLY A 225 3.78 5.60 6.85
C GLY A 225 3.34 4.78 8.06
N LEU A 226 3.20 5.45 9.20
CA LEU A 226 2.83 4.85 10.48
C LEU A 226 1.51 4.06 10.44
N GLY A 227 0.52 4.54 9.68
CA GLY A 227 -0.82 3.95 9.63
C GLY A 227 -0.85 2.47 9.25
N THR A 228 0.14 2.02 8.47
CA THR A 228 0.26 0.62 8.08
C THR A 228 0.67 -0.30 9.24
N PHE A 229 1.19 0.24 10.34
CA PHE A 229 1.66 -0.52 11.50
C PHE A 229 0.68 -0.54 12.67
N ARG A 230 -0.48 0.12 12.57
CA ARG A 230 -1.51 0.11 13.61
C ARG A 230 -2.76 -0.63 13.13
N PRO A 231 -3.13 -1.76 13.76
CA PRO A 231 -4.38 -2.46 13.44
C PRO A 231 -5.58 -1.58 13.79
N ILE A 232 -6.72 -1.84 13.15
CA ILE A 232 -8.00 -1.30 13.61
C ILE A 232 -8.40 -2.12 14.84
N GLU A 233 -8.67 -1.43 15.95
CA GLU A 233 -9.12 -2.05 17.21
C GLU A 233 -10.58 -1.73 17.53
N GLU A 234 -11.13 -0.69 16.90
CA GLU A 234 -12.50 -0.22 17.10
C GLU A 234 -13.51 -1.16 16.42
N GLU A 235 -14.49 -1.66 17.17
CA GLU A 235 -15.54 -2.53 16.63
C GLU A 235 -16.53 -1.76 15.74
N ASP A 236 -16.94 -0.55 16.14
CA ASP A 236 -17.81 0.32 15.35
C ASP A 236 -16.99 1.13 14.33
N LEU A 237 -17.19 0.84 13.05
CA LEU A 237 -16.46 1.46 11.95
C LEU A 237 -17.14 2.73 11.41
N THR A 238 -18.26 3.16 11.99
CA THR A 238 -19.03 4.33 11.55
C THR A 238 -18.15 5.57 11.48
N ASN A 239 -17.41 5.83 12.57
CA ASN A 239 -16.52 6.98 12.71
C ASN A 239 -15.03 6.61 12.61
N LEU A 240 -14.71 5.48 11.99
CA LEU A 240 -13.33 5.02 11.80
C LEU A 240 -12.48 6.16 11.25
N LYS A 241 -11.36 6.45 11.93
CA LYS A 241 -10.33 7.38 11.48
C LYS A 241 -9.08 6.61 11.12
N LEU A 242 -8.44 6.99 10.03
CA LEU A 242 -7.14 6.46 9.65
C LEU A 242 -6.07 7.52 9.84
N HIS A 243 -4.83 7.07 10.02
CA HIS A 243 -3.69 7.98 9.98
C HIS A 243 -3.57 8.62 8.60
N SER A 244 -3.27 9.91 8.60
CA SER A 244 -2.91 10.64 7.40
C SER A 244 -1.66 10.05 6.76
N GLU A 245 -1.67 9.93 5.44
CA GLU A 245 -0.49 9.58 4.64
C GLU A 245 -0.23 10.69 3.64
N TRP A 246 1.05 10.95 3.36
CA TRP A 246 1.42 11.93 2.35
C TRP A 246 1.15 11.36 0.96
N VAL A 247 0.45 12.15 0.14
CA VAL A 247 0.06 11.82 -1.22
C VAL A 247 0.42 12.96 -2.16
N GLU A 248 0.82 12.59 -3.36
CA GLU A 248 0.97 13.46 -4.52
C GLU A 248 0.26 12.83 -5.72
N VAL A 249 -0.64 13.61 -6.32
CA VAL A 249 -1.27 13.33 -7.61
C VAL A 249 -0.97 14.52 -8.51
N GLY A 250 -0.10 14.33 -9.50
CA GLY A 250 0.30 15.37 -10.44
C GLY A 250 -0.72 15.63 -11.54
N GLU A 251 -0.55 16.75 -12.26
CA GLU A 251 -1.39 17.15 -13.40
C GLU A 251 -1.36 16.13 -14.54
N GLU A 252 -0.26 15.40 -14.68
CA GLU A 252 -0.13 14.30 -15.63
C GLU A 252 -1.09 13.14 -15.32
N VAL A 253 -1.37 12.85 -14.05
CA VAL A 253 -2.34 11.82 -13.66
C VAL A 253 -3.75 12.29 -13.93
N VAL A 254 -4.06 13.55 -13.61
CA VAL A 254 -5.36 14.18 -13.92
C VAL A 254 -5.63 14.11 -15.42
N SER A 255 -4.66 14.53 -16.23
CA SER A 255 -4.73 14.51 -17.69
C SER A 255 -4.89 13.10 -18.25
N ALA A 256 -4.12 12.12 -17.74
CA ALA A 256 -4.22 10.72 -18.17
C ALA A 256 -5.59 10.11 -17.83
N VAL A 257 -6.14 10.40 -16.64
CA VAL A 257 -7.48 9.96 -16.24
C VAL A 257 -8.55 10.59 -17.14
N GLN A 258 -8.46 11.88 -17.43
CA GLN A 258 -9.39 12.55 -18.33
C GLN A 258 -9.32 11.99 -19.75
N ALA A 259 -8.11 11.83 -20.30
CA ALA A 259 -7.91 11.23 -21.62
C ALA A 259 -8.45 9.79 -21.69
N CYS A 260 -8.25 9.00 -20.63
CA CYS A 260 -8.81 7.66 -20.50
C CYS A 260 -10.33 7.66 -20.56
N ARG A 261 -11.00 8.58 -19.88
CA ARG A 261 -12.46 8.72 -19.95
C ARG A 261 -12.92 9.14 -21.34
N SER A 262 -12.26 10.14 -21.94
CA SER A 262 -12.64 10.65 -23.26
C SER A 262 -12.59 9.60 -24.36
N ARG A 263 -11.70 8.60 -24.25
CA ARG A 263 -11.64 7.46 -25.18
C ARG A 263 -12.44 6.23 -24.76
N GLY A 264 -13.19 6.30 -23.65
CA GLY A 264 -13.97 5.17 -23.13
C GLY A 264 -13.13 4.05 -22.50
N GLY A 265 -11.88 4.32 -22.14
CA GLY A 265 -11.00 3.37 -21.46
C GLY A 265 -11.33 3.22 -19.97
N ARG A 266 -10.92 2.09 -19.39
CA ARG A 266 -11.17 1.75 -17.98
C ARG A 266 -9.95 2.11 -17.13
N ILE A 267 -10.17 2.67 -15.95
CA ILE A 267 -9.12 3.09 -15.02
C ILE A 267 -8.93 2.01 -13.95
N PHE A 268 -7.77 1.38 -13.95
CA PHE A 268 -7.38 0.35 -12.99
C PHE A 268 -6.36 0.89 -12.01
N ALA A 269 -6.65 0.78 -10.71
CA ALA A 269 -5.68 1.07 -9.67
C ALA A 269 -4.87 -0.19 -9.33
N VAL A 270 -3.54 -0.05 -9.22
CA VAL A 270 -2.67 -1.08 -8.66
C VAL A 270 -2.48 -0.82 -7.17
N GLY A 271 -3.22 -1.55 -6.35
CA GLY A 271 -3.18 -1.51 -4.90
C GLY A 271 -4.08 -0.44 -4.27
N THR A 272 -4.41 -0.68 -3.01
CA THR A 272 -5.27 0.16 -2.17
C THR A 272 -4.72 1.56 -1.92
N THR A 273 -3.40 1.73 -1.91
CA THR A 273 -2.75 3.05 -1.77
C THR A 273 -3.05 3.93 -2.98
N THR A 274 -2.94 3.39 -4.19
CA THR A 274 -3.32 4.08 -5.43
C THR A 274 -4.80 4.46 -5.43
N VAL A 275 -5.69 3.56 -4.98
CA VAL A 275 -7.12 3.86 -4.86
C VAL A 275 -7.34 5.07 -3.95
N ARG A 276 -6.75 5.08 -2.75
CA ARG A 276 -6.88 6.21 -1.82
C ARG A 276 -6.36 7.52 -2.43
N SER A 277 -5.24 7.50 -3.14
CA SER A 277 -4.70 8.69 -3.81
C SER A 277 -5.64 9.26 -4.87
N LEU A 278 -6.15 8.41 -5.77
CA LEU A 278 -7.04 8.82 -6.85
C LEU A 278 -8.37 9.36 -6.30
N GLU A 279 -8.97 8.62 -5.38
CA GLU A 279 -10.26 8.99 -4.81
C GLU A 279 -10.17 10.24 -3.91
N ALA A 280 -9.03 10.46 -3.22
CA ALA A 280 -8.79 11.70 -2.50
C ALA A 280 -8.65 12.91 -3.45
N SER A 281 -7.92 12.76 -4.56
CA SER A 281 -7.84 13.79 -5.62
C SER A 281 -9.24 14.17 -6.12
N PHE A 282 -10.09 13.18 -6.38
CA PHE A 282 -11.45 13.39 -6.87
C PHE A 282 -12.35 14.12 -5.86
N LEU A 283 -12.26 13.77 -4.57
CA LEU A 283 -13.01 14.45 -3.51
C LEU A 283 -12.54 15.89 -3.32
N LEU A 284 -11.23 16.13 -3.31
CA LEU A 284 -10.64 17.47 -3.18
C LEU A 284 -10.99 18.38 -4.37
N GLY A 285 -11.14 17.81 -5.57
CA GLY A 285 -11.62 18.53 -6.76
C GLY A 285 -13.14 18.63 -6.86
N GLY A 286 -13.90 18.31 -5.81
CA GLY A 286 -15.35 18.51 -5.77
C GLY A 286 -16.13 17.63 -6.74
N GLY A 287 -15.63 16.44 -7.06
CA GLY A 287 -16.21 15.52 -8.05
C GLY A 287 -15.55 15.59 -9.43
N SER A 288 -14.39 16.24 -9.51
CA SER A 288 -13.47 16.18 -10.64
C SER A 288 -12.05 15.89 -10.10
N MET A 289 -11.18 15.30 -10.90
CA MET A 289 -9.79 15.10 -10.50
C MET A 289 -9.08 16.45 -10.44
N LYS A 290 -8.27 16.68 -9.41
CA LYS A 290 -7.45 17.88 -9.26
C LYS A 290 -6.06 17.47 -8.78
N ALA A 291 -5.02 18.04 -9.39
CA ALA A 291 -3.67 17.81 -8.90
C ALA A 291 -3.54 18.32 -7.46
N PHE A 292 -2.91 17.52 -6.61
CA PHE A 292 -2.74 17.87 -5.21
C PHE A 292 -1.52 17.19 -4.61
N GLN A 293 -0.99 17.84 -3.58
CA GLN A 293 0.07 17.30 -2.74
C GLN A 293 -0.26 17.63 -1.29
N GLY A 294 -0.29 16.62 -0.41
CA GLY A 294 -0.64 16.84 0.98
C GLY A 294 -0.96 15.56 1.74
N LEU A 295 -1.45 15.73 2.96
CA LEU A 295 -1.87 14.63 3.83
C LEU A 295 -3.30 14.20 3.50
N VAL A 296 -3.52 12.88 3.45
CA VAL A 296 -4.82 12.25 3.19
C VAL A 296 -5.08 11.17 4.23
N ASP A 297 -6.20 11.28 4.93
CA ASP A 297 -6.73 10.31 5.89
C ASP A 297 -8.00 9.60 5.37
N LEU A 298 -8.26 9.68 4.06
CA LEU A 298 -9.46 9.11 3.43
C LEU A 298 -9.69 7.65 3.83
N VAL A 299 -10.85 7.42 4.45
CA VAL A 299 -11.36 6.11 4.82
C VAL A 299 -12.35 5.63 3.78
N ILE A 300 -12.00 4.52 3.11
CA ILE A 300 -12.87 3.86 2.13
C ILE A 300 -13.42 2.59 2.78
N LYS A 301 -14.75 2.56 2.97
CA LYS A 301 -15.52 1.47 3.59
C LYS A 301 -16.88 1.33 2.87
N PRO A 302 -17.67 0.26 3.11
CA PRO A 302 -18.95 0.10 2.44
C PRO A 302 -19.83 1.35 2.48
N GLY A 303 -20.48 1.63 1.35
CA GLY A 303 -21.21 2.88 1.11
C GLY A 303 -20.38 3.95 0.39
N TYR A 304 -19.06 3.78 0.28
CA TYR A 304 -18.22 4.68 -0.53
C TYR A 304 -18.58 4.61 -2.02
N GLN A 305 -18.58 5.76 -2.70
CA GLN A 305 -18.81 5.88 -4.13
C GLN A 305 -17.52 6.28 -4.83
N PHE A 306 -16.93 5.33 -5.56
CA PHE A 306 -15.70 5.51 -6.33
C PHE A 306 -15.96 6.43 -7.52
N GLY A 307 -15.27 7.56 -7.50
CA GLY A 307 -15.31 8.59 -8.52
C GLY A 307 -14.31 8.40 -9.64
N VAL A 308 -13.30 7.54 -9.46
CA VAL A 308 -12.20 7.39 -10.42
C VAL A 308 -11.97 5.94 -10.82
N VAL A 309 -11.83 5.07 -9.83
CA VAL A 309 -11.37 3.69 -10.03
C VAL A 309 -12.50 2.83 -10.59
N ASN A 310 -12.26 2.18 -11.72
CA ASN A 310 -13.19 1.22 -12.31
C ASN A 310 -12.86 -0.22 -11.91
N GLY A 311 -11.58 -0.54 -11.70
CA GLY A 311 -11.15 -1.87 -11.27
C GLY A 311 -9.87 -1.82 -10.45
N LEU A 312 -9.53 -2.93 -9.81
CA LEU A 312 -8.46 -2.98 -8.81
C LEU A 312 -7.62 -4.24 -8.97
N LEU A 313 -6.30 -4.08 -9.08
CA LEU A 313 -5.33 -5.15 -8.84
C LEU A 313 -4.84 -5.04 -7.40
N THR A 314 -4.99 -6.08 -6.59
CA THR A 314 -4.56 -6.08 -5.18
C THR A 314 -4.03 -7.43 -4.72
N ASN A 315 -3.42 -7.48 -3.54
CA ASN A 315 -3.13 -8.74 -2.83
C ASN A 315 -4.34 -9.16 -1.97
N PHE A 316 -4.25 -10.32 -1.33
CA PHE A 316 -5.12 -10.69 -0.22
C PHE A 316 -4.66 -10.03 1.09
N HIS A 317 -5.58 -9.31 1.75
CA HIS A 317 -5.35 -8.47 2.94
C HIS A 317 -5.68 -9.16 4.26
N LEU A 318 -5.16 -8.67 5.39
CA LEU A 318 -5.43 -9.25 6.72
C LEU A 318 -6.93 -9.15 7.09
N PRO A 319 -7.45 -10.08 7.92
CA PRO A 319 -8.73 -9.86 8.59
C PRO A 319 -8.68 -8.56 9.40
N LYS A 320 -9.85 -7.93 9.59
CA LYS A 320 -9.99 -6.71 10.40
C LYS A 320 -9.04 -5.57 9.98
N SER A 321 -8.77 -5.43 8.69
CA SER A 321 -7.86 -4.40 8.17
C SER A 321 -8.59 -3.35 7.33
N SER A 322 -8.10 -2.10 7.37
CA SER A 322 -8.62 -1.00 6.53
C SER A 322 -8.56 -1.33 5.04
N LEU A 323 -7.59 -2.14 4.62
CA LEU A 323 -7.45 -2.58 3.23
C LEU A 323 -8.59 -3.53 2.82
N LEU A 324 -9.00 -4.42 3.72
CA LEU A 324 -10.15 -5.31 3.49
C LEU A 324 -11.46 -4.51 3.41
N LEU A 325 -11.62 -3.47 4.25
CA LEU A 325 -12.77 -2.55 4.18
C LEU A 325 -12.85 -1.83 2.83
N LEU A 326 -11.71 -1.40 2.29
CA LEU A 326 -11.65 -0.71 0.99
C LEU A 326 -12.09 -1.64 -0.15
N VAL A 327 -11.58 -2.87 -0.19
CA VAL A 327 -11.99 -3.84 -1.21
C VAL A 327 -13.48 -4.21 -1.03
N SER A 328 -13.94 -4.34 0.21
CA SER A 328 -15.35 -4.57 0.53
C SER A 328 -16.25 -3.43 0.05
N ALA A 329 -15.79 -2.18 0.14
CA ALA A 329 -16.52 -1.05 -0.40
C ALA A 329 -16.76 -1.15 -1.92
N LEU A 330 -15.82 -1.78 -2.64
CA LEU A 330 -15.85 -1.91 -4.08
C LEU A 330 -16.77 -3.05 -4.55
N ILE A 331 -16.66 -4.23 -3.94
CA ILE A 331 -17.35 -5.45 -4.40
C ILE A 331 -18.37 -6.03 -3.42
N GLY A 332 -18.48 -5.49 -2.21
CA GLY A 332 -19.38 -5.96 -1.15
C GLY A 332 -18.71 -6.95 -0.19
N ARG A 333 -19.04 -6.85 1.11
CA ARG A 333 -18.43 -7.63 2.19
C ARG A 333 -18.62 -9.12 2.03
N GLU A 334 -19.86 -9.59 1.83
CA GLU A 334 -20.18 -11.02 1.73
C GLU A 334 -19.46 -11.67 0.54
N ARG A 335 -19.56 -11.04 -0.64
CA ARG A 335 -18.85 -11.46 -1.85
C ARG A 335 -17.34 -11.53 -1.64
N LEU A 336 -16.76 -10.53 -0.96
CA LEU A 336 -15.34 -10.52 -0.67
C LEU A 336 -14.91 -11.67 0.27
N LEU A 337 -15.69 -11.95 1.31
CA LEU A 337 -15.39 -13.02 2.25
C LEU A 337 -15.54 -14.40 1.60
N GLU A 338 -16.51 -14.59 0.71
CA GLU A 338 -16.64 -15.81 -0.11
C GLU A 338 -15.40 -16.02 -1.01
N LEU A 339 -14.93 -14.96 -1.68
CA LEU A 339 -13.70 -15.03 -2.49
C LEU A 339 -12.47 -15.37 -1.65
N TYR A 340 -12.39 -14.86 -0.41
CA TYR A 340 -11.30 -15.16 0.50
C TYR A 340 -11.34 -16.61 0.99
N GLN A 341 -12.54 -17.13 1.27
CA GLN A 341 -12.73 -18.53 1.61
C GLN A 341 -12.28 -19.44 0.45
N GLU A 342 -12.70 -19.14 -0.78
CA GLU A 342 -12.23 -19.87 -1.97
C GLU A 342 -10.71 -19.76 -2.15
N ALA A 343 -10.12 -18.59 -1.90
CA ALA A 343 -8.68 -18.38 -1.97
C ALA A 343 -7.94 -19.28 -0.95
N ILE A 344 -8.46 -19.39 0.28
CA ILE A 344 -7.93 -20.27 1.34
C ILE A 344 -8.00 -21.74 0.92
N GLU A 345 -9.17 -22.20 0.46
CA GLU A 345 -9.39 -23.59 0.02
C GLU A 345 -8.46 -23.97 -1.13
N ARG A 346 -8.25 -23.05 -2.06
CA ARG A 346 -7.33 -23.21 -3.19
C ARG A 346 -5.88 -22.90 -2.85
N LYS A 347 -5.55 -22.66 -1.58
CA LYS A 347 -4.19 -22.40 -1.08
C LYS A 347 -3.51 -21.25 -1.82
N TYR A 348 -4.24 -20.17 -2.09
CA TYR A 348 -3.62 -18.90 -2.50
C TYR A 348 -2.70 -18.43 -1.38
N ARG A 349 -1.63 -17.73 -1.78
CA ARG A 349 -0.65 -17.16 -0.86
C ARG A 349 -1.07 -15.72 -0.51
N PHE A 350 -0.99 -15.34 0.76
CA PHE A 350 -1.52 -14.08 1.28
C PHE A 350 -0.42 -13.03 1.51
N PHE A 351 -0.83 -11.75 1.59
CA PHE A 351 -0.02 -10.57 1.92
C PHE A 351 1.07 -10.20 0.90
N SER A 352 2.14 -9.55 1.38
CA SER A 352 3.11 -8.81 0.57
C SER A 352 3.67 -9.61 -0.61
N TYR A 353 4.12 -10.83 -0.34
CA TYR A 353 4.72 -11.73 -1.34
C TYR A 353 3.75 -12.79 -1.87
N GLY A 354 2.47 -12.62 -1.55
CA GLY A 354 1.41 -13.56 -1.87
C GLY A 354 1.07 -13.59 -3.34
N ASP A 355 -0.17 -13.96 -3.61
CA ASP A 355 -0.79 -13.96 -4.92
C ASP A 355 -1.67 -12.70 -5.06
N ALA A 356 -2.29 -12.53 -6.22
CA ALA A 356 -3.06 -11.34 -6.57
C ALA A 356 -4.55 -11.64 -6.78
N MET A 357 -5.36 -10.62 -6.61
CA MET A 357 -6.76 -10.55 -7.01
C MET A 357 -6.91 -9.37 -7.99
N PHE A 358 -7.59 -9.61 -9.12
CA PHE A 358 -7.95 -8.58 -10.09
C PHE A 358 -9.46 -8.47 -10.19
N ILE A 359 -9.98 -7.29 -9.84
CA ILE A 359 -11.40 -6.97 -9.86
C ILE A 359 -11.67 -6.16 -11.12
N THR A 360 -12.49 -6.73 -12.00
CA THR A 360 -12.95 -6.08 -13.23
C THR A 360 -14.06 -5.05 -12.95
N PRO A 361 -14.28 -4.06 -13.83
CA PRO A 361 -15.35 -3.08 -13.64
C PRO A 361 -16.76 -3.66 -13.58
N GLU A 362 -16.96 -4.83 -14.16
CA GLU A 362 -18.21 -5.56 -14.16
C GLU A 362 -18.54 -6.15 -12.78
N ALA A 363 -17.51 -6.53 -12.01
CA ALA A 363 -17.66 -7.05 -10.65
C ALA A 363 -17.94 -5.96 -9.59
N VAL A 364 -17.60 -4.69 -9.88
CA VAL A 364 -17.84 -3.56 -8.98
C VAL A 364 -19.34 -3.34 -8.77
N LEU A 365 -19.74 -3.17 -7.51
CA LEU A 365 -21.14 -2.93 -7.15
C LEU A 365 -21.69 -1.69 -7.88
N PRO A 366 -22.90 -1.76 -8.47
CA PRO A 366 -23.50 -0.60 -9.13
C PRO A 366 -23.60 0.62 -8.21
N GLY A 367 -23.92 0.41 -6.94
CA GLY A 367 -24.00 1.48 -5.94
C GLY A 367 -22.66 2.04 -5.46
N ALA A 368 -21.55 1.37 -5.78
CA ALA A 368 -20.20 1.84 -5.49
C ALA A 368 -19.65 2.71 -6.62
N LYS A 369 -20.29 2.75 -7.81
CA LYS A 369 -19.88 3.63 -8.90
C LYS A 369 -20.49 5.02 -8.69
N SER A 370 -19.66 6.06 -8.65
CA SER A 370 -20.17 7.43 -8.55
C SER A 370 -21.00 7.78 -9.80
N PRO A 371 -22.21 8.36 -9.64
CA PRO A 371 -23.03 8.77 -10.77
C PRO A 371 -22.38 9.89 -11.59
N ARG A 372 -21.43 10.64 -11.01
CA ARG A 372 -20.69 11.72 -11.69
C ARG A 372 -19.68 11.22 -12.73
N VAL A 373 -19.48 9.91 -12.86
CA VAL A 373 -18.56 9.30 -13.84
C VAL A 373 -19.21 9.12 -15.22
N LEU A 374 -20.54 9.24 -15.32
CA LEU A 374 -21.31 8.97 -16.54
C LEU A 374 -21.59 10.24 -17.40
N GLN A 375 -20.97 11.37 -17.08
CA GLN A 375 -20.98 12.59 -17.90
C GLN A 375 -19.57 12.86 -18.43
#